data_AF-A0A964PJ08-F1
#
_entry.id   AF-A0A964PJ08-F1
#
_cell.length_a   1.000
_cell.length_b   1.000
_cell.length_c   1.000
_cell.angle_alpha   90.00
_cell.angle_beta   90.00
_cell.angle_gamma   90.00
#
_symmetry.space_group_name_H-M   'P 1'
#
loop_
_entity.id
_entity.type
_entity.pdbx_description
1 polymer ?
#
loop_
_entity_poly.entity_id
_entity_poly.type
_entity_poly.pdbx_seq_one_letter_code
_entity_poly.pdbx_strand_id
1 'polypeptide(L)'
;MTTSRLPTTAALVALGVSVAVAGYVWVEQRSGIGQRVAELRESAGATSSELAALRARLDEVSNGRRLLDDDMDRLRERVTRETEALGELPDRVGQLEQNIDRFVGAGDKVRSAWLLAESEHYMRIANAQLGLAGDVGVAQTALGLADDALGELNDPRLTPVRRLLAEEINGLKSVPRPDTEG
;
A
#
# COMPACT_ATOMS: atom_id res chain seq x y z
N MET A 1 -44.07 -89.53 0.67
CA MET A 1 -44.34 -88.30 1.44
C MET A 1 -43.86 -88.52 2.87
N THR A 2 -42.65 -88.06 3.19
CA THR A 2 -42.08 -88.09 4.54
C THR A 2 -41.40 -86.75 4.78
N THR A 3 -42.06 -85.85 5.50
CA THR A 3 -41.52 -84.54 5.87
C THR A 3 -40.72 -84.67 7.17
N SER A 4 -39.39 -84.65 7.09
CA SER A 4 -38.51 -84.60 8.25
C SER A 4 -38.61 -83.24 8.93
N ARG A 5 -39.10 -83.20 10.18
CA ARG A 5 -39.02 -82.01 11.02
C ARG A 5 -37.57 -81.83 11.47
N LEU A 6 -36.83 -80.95 10.81
CA LEU A 6 -35.52 -80.50 11.29
C LEU A 6 -35.66 -79.97 12.73
N PRO A 7 -34.72 -80.28 13.62
CA PRO A 7 -34.87 -80.05 15.06
C PRO A 7 -34.83 -78.55 15.36
N THR A 8 -35.93 -78.02 15.88
CA THR A 8 -36.11 -76.62 16.30
C THR A 8 -35.05 -76.15 17.30
N THR A 9 -34.45 -77.09 18.05
CA THR A 9 -33.36 -76.83 18.99
C THR A 9 -32.06 -76.42 18.30
N ALA A 10 -31.72 -77.02 17.16
CA ALA A 10 -30.54 -76.63 16.39
C ALA A 10 -30.68 -75.22 15.80
N ALA A 11 -31.91 -74.85 15.38
CA ALA A 11 -32.20 -73.52 14.90
C ALA A 11 -32.06 -72.45 16.01
N LEU A 12 -32.47 -72.75 17.24
CA LEU A 12 -32.34 -71.82 18.37
C LEU A 12 -30.89 -71.61 18.80
N VAL A 13 -30.06 -72.65 18.80
CA VAL A 13 -28.63 -72.54 19.12
C VAL A 13 -27.90 -71.72 18.04
N ALA A 14 -28.19 -71.99 16.77
CA ALA A 14 -27.61 -71.22 15.66
C ALA A 14 -27.99 -69.73 15.73
N LEU A 15 -29.23 -69.42 16.12
CA LEU A 15 -29.71 -68.04 16.28
C LEU A 15 -29.00 -67.33 17.44
N GLY A 16 -28.82 -68.00 18.58
CA GLY A 16 -28.05 -67.47 19.72
C GLY A 16 -26.59 -67.15 19.36
N VAL A 17 -25.92 -68.03 18.61
CA VAL A 17 -24.54 -67.80 18.14
C VAL A 17 -24.47 -66.62 17.17
N SER A 18 -25.42 -66.49 16.26
CA SER A 18 -25.46 -65.37 15.32
C SER A 18 -25.62 -64.01 16.02
N VAL A 19 -26.44 -63.94 17.08
CA VAL A 19 -26.62 -62.72 17.88
C VAL A 19 -25.36 -62.40 18.69
N ALA A 20 -24.67 -63.40 19.24
CA ALA A 20 -23.42 -63.21 19.96
C ALA A 20 -22.30 -62.68 19.05
N VAL A 21 -22.16 -63.24 17.84
CA VAL A 21 -21.18 -62.77 16.85
C VAL A 21 -21.50 -61.36 16.37
N ALA A 22 -22.78 -61.05 16.09
CA ALA A 22 -23.20 -59.71 15.72
C ALA A 22 -22.94 -58.68 16.83
N GLY A 23 -23.18 -59.04 18.09
CA GLY A 23 -22.86 -58.20 19.25
C GLY A 23 -21.37 -57.97 19.41
N TYR A 24 -20.55 -59.01 19.22
CA TYR A 24 -19.08 -58.91 19.29
C TYR A 24 -18.54 -57.96 18.19
N VAL A 25 -18.97 -58.14 16.94
CA VAL A 25 -18.57 -57.27 15.82
C VAL A 25 -19.05 -55.82 16.03
N TRP A 26 -20.24 -55.62 16.60
CA TRP A 26 -20.76 -54.29 16.92
C TRP A 26 -19.94 -53.58 18.00
N VAL A 27 -19.47 -54.31 19.02
CA VAL A 27 -18.59 -53.79 20.07
C VAL A 27 -17.21 -53.44 19.50
N GLU A 28 -16.63 -54.30 18.65
CA GLU A 28 -15.35 -54.08 17.97
C GLU A 28 -15.43 -52.87 17.01
N GLN A 29 -16.55 -52.69 16.31
CA GLN A 29 -16.74 -51.56 15.40
C GLN A 29 -16.94 -50.22 16.14
N ARG A 30 -17.46 -50.25 17.37
CA ARG A 30 -17.67 -49.06 18.21
C ARG A 30 -16.35 -48.44 18.69
N SER A 31 -15.29 -49.23 18.88
CA SER A 31 -13.98 -48.72 19.30
C SER A 31 -13.28 -47.92 18.20
N GLY A 32 -13.37 -48.38 16.94
CA GLY A 32 -12.78 -47.69 15.78
C GLY A 32 -13.45 -46.35 15.45
N ILE A 33 -14.76 -46.22 15.71
CA ILE A 33 -15.48 -44.94 15.53
C ILE A 33 -14.99 -43.89 16.54
N GLY A 34 -14.71 -44.29 17.78
CA GLY A 34 -14.20 -43.38 18.81
C GLY A 34 -12.84 -42.76 18.44
N GLN A 35 -11.93 -43.57 17.89
CA GLN A 35 -10.60 -43.11 17.47
C GLN A 35 -10.68 -42.10 16.32
N ARG A 36 -11.48 -42.37 15.28
CA ARG A 36 -11.67 -41.44 14.15
C ARG A 36 -12.29 -40.12 14.59
N VAL A 37 -13.24 -40.15 15.53
CA VAL A 37 -13.86 -38.93 16.08
C VAL A 37 -12.85 -38.14 16.92
N ALA A 38 -11.94 -38.80 17.65
CA ALA A 38 -10.87 -38.13 18.38
C ALA A 38 -9.87 -37.45 17.42
N GLU A 39 -9.43 -38.15 16.38
CA GLU A 39 -8.51 -37.63 15.35
C GLU A 39 -9.14 -36.47 14.55
N LEU A 40 -10.43 -36.56 14.20
CA LEU A 40 -11.15 -35.45 13.56
C LEU A 40 -11.29 -34.23 14.48
N ARG A 41 -11.50 -34.45 15.78
CA ARG A 41 -11.57 -33.35 16.77
C ARG A 41 -10.21 -32.68 16.94
N GLU A 42 -9.14 -33.46 16.94
CA GLU A 42 -7.78 -32.96 17.04
C GLU A 42 -7.39 -32.14 15.80
N SER A 43 -7.64 -32.67 14.60
CA SER A 43 -7.39 -31.95 13.34
C SER A 43 -8.28 -30.71 13.18
N ALA A 44 -9.55 -30.77 13.60
CA ALA A 44 -10.43 -29.58 13.64
C ALA A 44 -9.93 -28.54 14.66
N GLY A 45 -9.40 -28.98 15.80
CA GLY A 45 -8.76 -28.11 16.79
C GLY A 45 -7.51 -27.42 16.26
N ALA A 46 -6.64 -28.17 15.58
CA ALA A 46 -5.43 -27.64 14.94
C ALA A 46 -5.74 -26.65 13.81
N THR A 47 -6.73 -26.96 12.98
CA THR A 47 -7.17 -26.06 11.89
C THR A 47 -7.77 -24.77 12.46
N SER A 48 -8.54 -24.87 13.56
CA SER A 48 -9.11 -23.72 14.26
C SER A 48 -8.03 -22.80 14.83
N SER A 49 -6.98 -23.36 15.44
CA SER A 49 -5.87 -22.57 15.98
C SER A 49 -5.04 -21.90 14.88
N GLU A 50 -4.81 -22.59 13.76
CA GLU A 50 -4.13 -22.03 12.59
C GLU A 50 -4.91 -20.87 11.96
N LEU A 51 -6.23 -21.01 11.81
CA LEU A 51 -7.10 -19.93 11.34
C LEU A 51 -7.10 -18.72 12.30
N ALA A 52 -7.08 -18.97 13.61
CA ALA A 52 -6.97 -17.90 14.60
C ALA A 52 -5.63 -17.15 14.49
N ALA A 53 -4.54 -17.88 14.31
CA ALA A 53 -3.21 -17.29 14.10
C ALA A 53 -3.13 -16.48 12.80
N LEU A 54 -3.72 -16.98 11.72
CA LEU A 54 -3.74 -16.28 10.42
C LEU A 54 -4.59 -15.00 10.49
N ARG A 55 -5.74 -15.04 11.18
CA ARG A 55 -6.56 -13.85 11.43
C ARG A 55 -5.78 -12.79 12.24
N ALA A 56 -5.08 -13.20 13.30
CA ALA A 56 -4.27 -12.29 14.08
C ALA A 56 -3.16 -11.62 13.24
N ARG A 57 -2.49 -12.38 12.36
CA ARG A 57 -1.50 -11.83 11.41
C ARG A 57 -2.12 -10.85 10.41
N LEU A 58 -3.32 -11.15 9.90
CA LEU A 58 -4.04 -10.25 9.00
C LEU A 58 -4.41 -8.95 9.71
N ASP A 59 -4.88 -9.03 10.96
CA ASP A 59 -5.19 -7.85 11.77
C ASP A 59 -3.95 -6.99 12.01
N GLU A 60 -2.81 -7.62 12.35
CA GLU A 60 -1.52 -6.95 12.51
C GLU A 60 -1.07 -6.23 11.24
N VAL A 61 -1.11 -6.91 10.08
CA VAL A 61 -0.77 -6.30 8.79
C VAL A 61 -1.73 -5.17 8.45
N SER A 62 -3.04 -5.33 8.71
CA SER A 62 -4.03 -4.30 8.44
C SER A 62 -3.78 -3.04 9.29
N ASN A 63 -3.40 -3.22 10.56
CA ASN A 63 -3.08 -2.12 11.46
C ASN A 63 -1.77 -1.45 11.06
N GLY A 64 -0.76 -2.23 10.68
CA GLY A 64 0.50 -1.70 10.15
C GLY A 64 0.28 -0.86 8.89
N ARG A 65 -0.57 -1.30 7.96
CA ARG A 65 -0.93 -0.53 6.76
C ARG A 65 -1.63 0.79 7.11
N ARG A 66 -2.59 0.79 8.05
CA ARG A 66 -3.26 2.02 8.50
C ARG A 66 -2.29 3.03 9.12
N LEU A 67 -1.33 2.57 9.93
CA LEU A 67 -0.31 3.43 10.53
C LEU A 67 0.62 4.03 9.47
N LEU A 68 0.99 3.24 8.46
CA LEU A 68 1.78 3.74 7.33
C LEU A 68 1.04 4.81 6.56
N ASP A 69 -0.26 4.61 6.31
CA ASP A 69 -1.10 5.56 5.58
C ASP A 69 -1.21 6.91 6.32
N ASP A 70 -1.46 6.86 7.64
CA ASP A 70 -1.49 8.04 8.51
C ASP A 70 -0.12 8.77 8.55
N ASP A 71 0.99 8.04 8.56
CA ASP A 71 2.33 8.66 8.51
C ASP A 71 2.62 9.31 7.14
N MET A 72 2.19 8.68 6.05
CA MET A 72 2.29 9.23 4.70
C MET A 72 1.46 10.51 4.55
N ASP A 73 0.25 10.55 5.09
CA ASP A 73 -0.59 11.75 5.07
C ASP A 73 0.01 12.89 5.91
N ARG A 74 0.60 12.58 7.07
CA ARG A 74 1.34 13.57 7.87
C ARG A 74 2.59 14.09 7.18
N LEU A 75 3.30 13.23 6.45
CA LEU A 75 4.45 13.64 5.64
C LEU A 75 4.02 14.56 4.50
N ARG A 76 2.94 14.22 3.79
CA ARG A 76 2.36 15.07 2.74
C ARG A 76 1.94 16.44 3.28
N GLU A 77 1.26 16.47 4.41
CA GLU A 77 0.85 17.73 5.05
C GLU A 77 2.06 18.57 5.47
N ARG A 78 3.11 17.94 6.03
CA ARG A 78 4.36 18.64 6.37
C ARG A 78 5.05 19.22 5.15
N VAL A 79 5.19 18.43 4.08
CA VAL A 79 5.76 18.89 2.82
C VAL A 79 4.94 20.04 2.24
N THR A 80 3.61 19.96 2.29
CA THR A 80 2.72 21.04 1.81
C THR A 80 2.94 22.32 2.61
N ARG A 81 2.91 22.24 3.95
CA ARG A 81 3.14 23.39 4.83
C ARG A 81 4.53 24.00 4.65
N GLU A 82 5.55 23.17 4.50
CA GLU A 82 6.91 23.65 4.25
C GLU A 82 7.01 24.31 2.88
N THR A 83 6.36 23.75 1.86
CA THR A 83 6.28 24.34 0.53
C THR A 83 5.54 25.68 0.55
N GLU A 84 4.42 25.79 1.28
CA GLU A 84 3.69 27.05 1.49
C GLU A 84 4.54 28.09 2.22
N ALA A 85 5.20 27.71 3.32
CA ALA A 85 6.09 28.60 4.06
C ALA A 85 7.28 29.06 3.21
N LEU A 86 7.80 28.18 2.34
CA LEU A 86 8.81 28.54 1.36
C LEU A 86 8.25 29.43 0.25
N GLY A 87 6.99 29.26 -0.17
CA GLY A 87 6.31 30.13 -1.14
C GLY A 87 6.01 31.54 -0.61
N GLU A 88 5.87 31.73 0.71
CA GLU A 88 5.80 33.06 1.33
C GLU A 88 7.16 33.78 1.38
N LEU A 89 8.29 33.07 1.23
CA LEU A 89 9.62 33.69 1.23
C LEU A 89 9.78 34.67 0.05
N PRO A 90 9.43 34.34 -1.21
CA PRO A 90 9.36 35.26 -2.32
C PRO A 90 8.63 36.58 -2.01
N ASP A 91 7.45 36.52 -1.40
CA ASP A 91 6.68 37.73 -1.07
C ASP A 91 7.38 38.59 0.00
N ARG A 92 7.96 37.94 1.02
CA ARG A 92 8.72 38.63 2.07
C ARG A 92 10.01 39.24 1.52
N VAL A 93 10.69 38.54 0.62
CA VAL A 93 11.89 39.02 -0.08
C VAL A 93 11.52 40.15 -1.03
N GLY A 94 10.43 40.06 -1.79
CA GLY A 94 9.94 41.11 -2.67
C GLY A 94 9.52 42.38 -1.90
N GLN A 95 8.92 42.24 -0.72
CA GLN A 95 8.68 43.38 0.17
C GLN A 95 9.99 44.00 0.68
N LEU A 96 10.99 43.17 1.01
CA LEU A 96 12.32 43.63 1.40
C LEU A 96 13.05 44.31 0.23
N GLU A 97 12.93 43.79 -0.98
CA GLU A 97 13.43 44.37 -2.23
C GLU A 97 12.78 45.71 -2.52
N GLN A 98 11.45 45.84 -2.45
CA GLN A 98 10.78 47.14 -2.59
C GLN A 98 11.25 48.14 -1.53
N ASN A 99 11.56 47.67 -0.33
CA ASN A 99 12.13 48.52 0.71
C ASN A 99 13.61 48.86 0.43
N ILE A 100 14.39 48.00 -0.22
CA ILE A 100 15.81 48.22 -0.57
C ILE A 100 15.97 49.04 -1.87
N ASP A 101 15.14 48.82 -2.90
CA ASP A 101 15.12 49.57 -4.16
C ASP A 101 14.69 51.04 -3.94
N ARG A 102 13.84 51.29 -2.94
CA ARG A 102 13.58 52.65 -2.46
C ARG A 102 14.83 53.31 -1.84
N PHE A 103 15.87 52.54 -1.52
CA PHE A 103 17.09 53.03 -0.85
C PHE A 103 18.36 53.00 -1.73
N VAL A 104 18.60 52.01 -2.62
CA VAL A 104 19.84 51.91 -3.40
C VAL A 104 19.64 51.12 -4.71
N GLY A 105 20.16 51.61 -5.84
CA GLY A 105 20.07 50.99 -7.18
C GLY A 105 20.80 49.65 -7.37
N ALA A 106 20.34 48.60 -6.68
CA ALA A 106 20.86 47.22 -6.72
C ALA A 106 19.88 46.17 -7.29
N GLY A 107 18.67 46.57 -7.70
CA GLY A 107 17.54 45.70 -8.03
C GLY A 107 17.82 44.55 -9.02
N ASP A 108 18.61 44.77 -10.09
CA ASP A 108 18.83 43.73 -11.12
C ASP A 108 19.53 42.47 -10.59
N LYS A 109 20.51 42.62 -9.69
CA LYS A 109 21.24 41.47 -9.12
C LYS A 109 20.37 40.70 -8.15
N VAL A 110 19.56 41.40 -7.38
CA VAL A 110 18.67 40.79 -6.38
C VAL A 110 17.54 40.04 -7.10
N ARG A 111 16.92 40.69 -8.10
CA ARG A 111 15.91 40.06 -8.97
C ARG A 111 16.45 38.80 -9.67
N SER A 112 17.68 38.85 -10.18
CA SER A 112 18.31 37.67 -10.80
C SER A 112 18.54 36.55 -9.78
N ALA A 113 19.03 36.87 -8.57
CA ALA A 113 19.20 35.88 -7.52
C ALA A 113 17.86 35.27 -7.08
N TRP A 114 16.79 36.08 -7.04
CA TRP A 114 15.44 35.63 -6.74
C TRP A 114 14.89 34.67 -7.80
N LEU A 115 14.92 35.04 -9.09
CA LEU A 115 14.46 34.18 -10.18
C LEU A 115 15.20 32.84 -10.23
N LEU A 116 16.50 32.84 -9.86
CA LEU A 116 17.27 31.60 -9.78
C LEU A 116 16.80 30.72 -8.62
N ALA A 117 16.61 31.30 -7.43
CA ALA A 117 16.12 30.58 -6.27
C ALA A 117 14.70 30.03 -6.48
N GLU A 118 13.86 30.77 -7.18
CA GLU A 118 12.49 30.38 -7.54
C GLU A 118 12.47 29.19 -8.51
N SER A 119 13.34 29.19 -9.53
CA SER A 119 13.51 28.04 -10.41
C SER A 119 13.94 26.79 -9.65
N GLU A 120 14.94 26.90 -8.75
CA GLU A 120 15.38 25.79 -7.91
C GLU A 120 14.25 25.28 -6.99
N HIS A 121 13.39 26.16 -6.50
CA HIS A 121 12.23 25.80 -5.69
C HIS A 121 11.24 24.93 -6.46
N TYR A 122 10.84 25.36 -7.65
CA TYR A 122 9.94 24.60 -8.51
C TYR A 122 10.53 23.24 -8.93
N MET A 123 11.85 23.17 -9.19
CA MET A 123 12.53 21.89 -9.44
C MET A 123 12.46 20.94 -8.24
N ARG A 124 12.58 21.45 -7.00
CA ARG A 124 12.43 20.63 -5.79
C ARG A 124 11.00 20.11 -5.62
N ILE A 125 9.98 20.94 -5.89
CA ILE A 125 8.58 20.50 -5.88
C ILE A 125 8.39 19.37 -6.90
N ALA A 126 8.87 19.54 -8.12
CA ALA A 126 8.74 18.53 -9.16
C ALA A 126 9.39 17.19 -8.74
N ASN A 127 10.61 17.24 -8.22
CA ASN A 127 11.31 16.04 -7.75
C ASN A 127 10.57 15.36 -6.58
N ALA A 128 10.04 16.12 -5.62
CA ALA A 128 9.24 15.59 -4.53
C ALA A 128 7.96 14.90 -5.05
N GLN A 129 7.27 15.49 -6.02
CA GLN A 129 6.07 14.91 -6.60
C GLN A 129 6.36 13.63 -7.39
N LEU A 130 7.47 13.59 -8.15
CA LEU A 130 7.88 12.39 -8.88
C LEU A 130 8.35 11.26 -7.95
N GLY A 131 9.11 11.60 -6.89
CA GLY A 131 9.73 10.60 -6.02
C GLY A 131 8.84 10.10 -4.87
N LEU A 132 7.89 10.92 -4.39
CA LEU A 132 7.11 10.62 -3.20
C LEU A 132 5.63 10.38 -3.49
N ALA A 133 5.02 11.23 -4.30
CA ALA A 133 3.58 11.18 -4.57
C ALA A 133 3.23 10.40 -5.84
N GLY A 134 4.16 10.33 -6.80
CA GLY A 134 3.89 9.82 -8.15
C GLY A 134 2.99 10.74 -8.98
N ASP A 135 2.74 11.98 -8.54
CA ASP A 135 1.89 12.93 -9.26
C ASP A 135 2.66 13.63 -10.39
N VAL A 136 2.60 12.99 -11.56
CA VAL A 136 3.23 13.48 -12.78
C VAL A 136 2.63 14.82 -13.25
N GLY A 137 1.35 15.08 -12.96
CA GLY A 137 0.68 16.31 -13.39
C GLY A 137 1.17 17.54 -12.63
N VAL A 138 1.29 17.42 -11.31
CA VAL A 138 1.84 18.48 -10.46
C VAL A 138 3.33 18.65 -10.74
N ALA A 139 4.08 17.56 -10.93
CA ALA A 139 5.48 17.64 -11.29
C ALA A 139 5.70 18.39 -12.62
N GLN A 140 4.91 18.09 -13.65
CA GLN A 140 5.00 18.76 -14.94
C GLN A 140 4.69 20.27 -14.82
N THR A 141 3.69 20.63 -14.02
CA THR A 141 3.33 22.04 -13.78
C THR A 141 4.46 22.78 -13.08
N ALA A 142 5.05 22.18 -12.04
CA ALA A 142 6.18 22.76 -11.33
C ALA A 142 7.41 22.94 -12.25
N LEU A 143 7.78 21.94 -13.06
CA LEU A 143 8.89 22.09 -14.01
C LEU A 143 8.63 23.19 -15.05
N GLY A 144 7.38 23.40 -15.47
CA GLY A 144 6.99 24.51 -16.34
C GLY A 144 7.28 25.88 -15.70
N LEU A 145 6.85 26.07 -14.45
CA LEU A 145 7.12 27.28 -13.68
C LEU A 145 8.62 27.50 -13.47
N ALA A 146 9.40 26.42 -13.30
CA ALA A 146 10.85 26.50 -13.21
C ALA A 146 11.50 27.01 -14.52
N ASP A 147 11.01 26.56 -15.69
CA ASP A 147 11.52 27.03 -16.99
C ASP A 147 11.14 28.49 -17.27
N ASP A 148 9.93 28.91 -16.89
CA ASP A 148 9.47 30.29 -17.03
C ASP A 148 10.35 31.25 -16.21
N ALA A 149 10.62 30.92 -14.95
CA ALA A 149 11.51 31.72 -14.08
C ALA A 149 12.95 31.83 -14.63
N LEU A 150 13.49 30.73 -15.19
CA LEU A 150 14.80 30.76 -15.88
C LEU A 150 14.75 31.54 -17.21
N GLY A 151 13.59 31.58 -17.86
CA GLY A 151 13.36 32.38 -19.05
C GLY A 151 13.45 33.87 -18.76
N GLU A 152 12.87 34.32 -17.64
CA GLU A 152 12.90 35.73 -17.22
C GLU A 152 14.31 36.24 -16.91
N LEU A 153 15.19 35.36 -16.41
CA LEU A 153 16.60 35.65 -16.15
C LEU A 153 17.38 36.10 -17.39
N ASN A 154 16.98 35.65 -18.59
CA ASN A 154 17.63 35.95 -19.87
C ASN A 154 19.17 35.75 -19.85
N ASP A 155 19.67 34.79 -19.07
CA ASP A 155 21.10 34.48 -18.95
C ASP A 155 21.50 33.31 -19.88
N PRO A 156 22.32 33.54 -20.92
CA PRO A 156 22.74 32.49 -21.84
C PRO A 156 23.45 31.31 -21.17
N ARG A 157 24.06 31.51 -19.99
CA ARG A 157 24.74 30.45 -19.23
C ARG A 157 23.77 29.38 -18.71
N LEU A 158 22.48 29.72 -18.58
CA LEU A 158 21.44 28.81 -18.09
C LEU A 158 20.74 28.03 -19.21
N THR A 159 21.08 28.30 -20.48
CA THR A 159 20.54 27.59 -21.66
C THR A 159 20.67 26.05 -21.56
N PRO A 160 21.78 25.47 -21.08
CA PRO A 160 21.88 24.03 -20.90
C PRO A 160 20.85 23.47 -19.90
N VAL A 161 20.59 24.20 -18.81
CA VAL A 161 19.61 23.80 -17.78
C VAL A 161 18.19 23.83 -18.34
N ARG A 162 17.85 24.91 -19.06
CA ARG A 162 16.54 25.03 -19.72
C ARG A 162 16.27 23.93 -20.74
N ARG A 163 17.31 23.47 -21.45
CA ARG A 163 17.18 22.34 -22.38
C ARG A 163 16.84 21.03 -21.64
N LEU A 164 17.55 20.76 -20.54
CA LEU A 164 17.27 19.59 -19.71
C LEU A 164 15.86 19.64 -19.12
N LEU A 165 15.41 20.80 -18.64
CA LEU A 165 14.02 20.99 -18.20
C LEU A 165 13.01 20.70 -19.30
N ALA A 166 13.24 21.21 -20.51
CA ALA A 166 12.36 20.96 -21.64
C ALA A 166 12.30 19.47 -22.02
N GLU A 167 13.44 18.77 -21.94
CA GLU A 167 13.51 17.32 -22.13
C GLU A 167 12.71 16.58 -21.04
N GLU A 168 12.90 16.94 -19.77
CA GLU A 168 12.19 16.37 -18.62
C GLU A 168 10.67 16.58 -18.73
N ILE A 169 10.22 17.81 -18.99
CA ILE A 169 8.79 18.16 -19.17
C ILE A 169 8.17 17.33 -20.30
N ASN A 170 8.88 17.15 -21.41
CA ASN A 170 8.39 16.35 -22.53
C ASN A 170 8.41 14.85 -22.22
N GLY A 171 9.40 14.38 -21.45
CA GLY A 171 9.45 13.02 -20.93
C GLY A 171 8.23 12.71 -20.08
N LEU A 172 7.88 13.59 -19.14
CA LEU A 172 6.72 13.43 -18.25
C LEU A 172 5.38 13.37 -19.01
N LYS A 173 5.24 14.11 -20.12
CA LYS A 173 4.03 14.02 -20.98
C LYS A 173 3.79 12.63 -21.57
N SER A 174 4.86 11.83 -21.71
CA SER A 174 4.80 10.47 -22.28
C SER A 174 4.59 9.37 -21.24
N VAL A 175 4.62 9.71 -19.95
CA VAL A 175 4.43 8.74 -18.86
C VAL A 175 2.94 8.36 -18.76
N PRO A 176 2.59 7.07 -18.81
CA PRO A 176 1.23 6.61 -18.54
C PRO A 176 0.80 7.03 -17.13
N ARG A 177 -0.32 7.75 -17.01
CA ARG A 177 -0.86 8.14 -15.70
C ARG A 177 -1.31 6.89 -14.96
N PRO A 178 -0.85 6.64 -13.71
CA PRO A 178 -1.38 5.56 -12.92
C PRO A 178 -2.87 5.81 -12.68
N ASP A 179 -3.69 4.82 -13.01
CA ASP A 179 -5.12 4.80 -12.75
C ASP A 179 -5.32 4.64 -11.24
N THR A 180 -5.57 5.76 -10.55
CA THR A 180 -5.96 5.81 -9.14
C THR A 180 -7.47 5.95 -9.02
N GLU A 181 -8.22 5.04 -9.64
CA GLU A 181 -9.59 4.72 -9.22
C GLU A 181 -9.68 3.21 -8.96
N GLY A 182 -9.63 2.84 -7.68
CA GLY A 182 -9.79 1.47 -7.18
C GLY A 182 -10.15 1.44 -5.71
#